data_AF-A0AAQ2C6B2-F1
#
_entry.id   AF-A0AAQ2C6B2-F1
#
_cell.length_a   1.000
_cell.length_b   1.000
_cell.length_c   1.000
_cell.angle_alpha   90.00
_cell.angle_beta   90.00
_cell.angle_gamma   90.00
#
_symmetry.space_group_name_H-M   'P 1'
#
loop_
_entity.id
_entity.type
_entity.pdbx_description
1 polymer ?
#
loop_
_entity_poly.entity_id
_entity_poly.type
_entity_poly.pdbx_seq_one_letter_code
_entity_poly.pdbx_strand_id
1 'polypeptide(L)'
;MTDAVDGFLAEMWERYGYLADQRVAALERYVEAGGGDRSGDVLADEAESAAHKLVGALGSYRRPGSEQAAVVERLVQSRAPVDEVAAAVRELRRLVG
;
A
#
# COMPACT_ATOMS: atom_id res chain seq x y z
N MET A 1 -19.10 23.83 -3.47
CA MET A 1 -18.33 23.25 -4.59
C MET A 1 -17.54 22.03 -4.15
N THR A 2 -16.98 22.05 -2.93
CA THR A 2 -16.28 20.91 -2.30
C THR A 2 -17.15 19.64 -2.23
N ASP A 3 -18.43 19.76 -1.86
CA ASP A 3 -19.32 18.60 -1.69
C ASP A 3 -19.55 17.75 -2.97
N ALA A 4 -19.59 18.39 -4.14
CA ALA A 4 -19.74 17.68 -5.40
C ALA A 4 -18.46 16.92 -5.80
N VAL A 5 -17.30 17.48 -5.47
CA VAL A 5 -16.00 16.83 -5.69
C VAL A 5 -15.81 15.67 -4.71
N ASP A 6 -16.16 15.88 -3.43
CA ASP A 6 -16.06 14.83 -2.41
C ASP A 6 -17.02 13.67 -2.71
N GLY A 7 -18.23 13.97 -3.18
CA GLY A 7 -19.18 12.95 -3.65
C GLY A 7 -18.65 12.14 -4.84
N PHE A 8 -18.06 12.81 -5.84
CA PHE A 8 -17.44 12.14 -6.98
C PHE A 8 -16.25 11.26 -6.58
N LEU A 9 -15.36 11.75 -5.71
CA LEU A 9 -14.23 10.96 -5.21
C LEU A 9 -14.70 9.75 -4.39
N ALA A 10 -15.78 9.89 -3.62
CA ALA A 10 -16.37 8.78 -2.90
C ALA A 10 -16.92 7.69 -3.85
N GLU A 11 -17.68 8.08 -4.88
CA GLU A 11 -18.20 7.16 -5.89
C GLU A 11 -17.08 6.42 -6.64
N MET A 12 -16.02 7.14 -7.02
CA MET A 12 -14.87 6.52 -7.69
C MET A 12 -14.14 5.55 -6.77
N TRP A 13 -14.02 5.87 -5.49
CA TRP A 13 -13.44 4.95 -4.52
C TRP A 13 -14.30 3.70 -4.31
N GLU A 14 -15.62 3.81 -4.26
CA GLU A 14 -16.49 2.62 -4.18
C GLU A 14 -16.28 1.67 -5.37
N ARG A 15 -16.07 2.24 -6.57
CA ARG A 15 -15.85 1.45 -7.79
C ARG A 15 -14.46 0.84 -7.89
N TYR A 16 -13.43 1.55 -7.44
CA TYR A 16 -12.03 1.19 -7.68
C TYR A 16 -11.24 0.87 -6.41
N GLY A 17 -11.83 0.98 -5.22
CA GLY A 17 -11.17 0.76 -3.93
C GLY A 17 -10.58 -0.65 -3.79
N TYR A 18 -11.18 -1.64 -4.45
CA TYR A 18 -10.65 -3.02 -4.50
C TYR A 18 -9.20 -3.11 -5.02
N LEU A 19 -8.77 -2.14 -5.82
CA LEU A 19 -7.39 -2.05 -6.32
C LEU A 19 -6.39 -1.76 -5.19
N ALA A 20 -6.81 -1.02 -4.16
CA ALA A 20 -6.00 -0.82 -2.96
C ALA A 20 -5.86 -2.13 -2.19
N ASP A 21 -6.94 -2.90 -2.01
CA ASP A 21 -6.90 -4.20 -1.35
C ASP A 21 -5.95 -5.18 -2.04
N GLN A 22 -5.99 -5.25 -3.37
CA GLN A 22 -5.07 -6.09 -4.15
C GLN A 22 -3.61 -5.69 -3.97
N ARG A 23 -3.32 -4.40 -3.80
CA ARG A 23 -1.96 -3.90 -3.56
C ARG A 23 -1.50 -4.22 -2.14
N VAL A 24 -2.36 -4.07 -1.13
CA VAL A 24 -2.03 -4.49 0.24
C VAL A 24 -1.79 -6.00 0.27
N ALA A 25 -2.57 -6.81 -0.46
CA ALA A 25 -2.33 -8.25 -0.56
C ALA A 25 -0.98 -8.59 -1.22
N ALA A 26 -0.51 -7.79 -2.18
CA ALA A 26 0.82 -7.97 -2.75
C ALA A 26 1.94 -7.72 -1.71
N LEU A 27 1.76 -6.70 -0.86
CA LEU A 27 2.68 -6.41 0.25
C LEU A 27 2.69 -7.53 1.29
N GLU A 28 1.53 -8.10 1.61
CA GLU A 28 1.42 -9.26 2.51
C GLU A 28 2.16 -10.48 1.95
N ARG A 29 2.02 -10.78 0.65
CA ARG A 29 2.78 -11.86 0.01
C ARG A 29 4.28 -11.64 0.05
N TYR A 30 4.74 -10.39 -0.10
CA TYR A 30 6.17 -10.06 0.04
C TYR A 30 6.69 -10.37 1.46
N VAL A 31 5.90 -10.02 2.48
CA VAL A 31 6.20 -10.33 3.88
C VAL A 31 6.20 -11.84 4.14
N GLU A 32 5.19 -12.56 3.64
CA GLU A 32 5.07 -14.03 3.78
C GLU A 32 6.24 -14.78 3.12
N ALA A 33 6.75 -14.26 1.99
CA ALA A 33 7.91 -14.79 1.31
C ALA A 33 9.25 -14.54 2.05
N GLY A 34 9.21 -13.89 3.21
CA GLY A 34 10.37 -13.68 4.07
C GLY A 34 11.18 -12.42 3.78
N GLY A 35 10.72 -11.56 2.87
CA GLY A 35 11.31 -10.23 2.62
C GLY A 35 12.78 -10.27 2.19
N GLY A 36 13.03 -10.25 0.88
CA GLY A 36 14.37 -9.95 0.35
C GLY A 36 15.46 -11.01 0.55
N ASP A 37 15.14 -12.25 0.96
CA ASP A 37 16.14 -13.32 0.91
C ASP A 37 16.46 -13.70 -0.56
N ARG A 38 17.70 -14.15 -0.83
CA ARG A 38 18.53 -14.09 -2.09
C ARG A 38 17.88 -14.34 -3.47
N SER A 39 16.62 -14.69 -3.56
CA SER A 39 15.77 -14.75 -4.76
C SER A 39 14.81 -13.54 -4.91
N GLY A 40 14.89 -12.55 -4.03
CA GLY A 40 13.83 -11.59 -3.71
C GLY A 40 13.71 -10.28 -4.48
N ASP A 41 14.48 -10.03 -5.55
CA ASP A 41 14.42 -8.73 -6.25
C ASP A 41 13.08 -8.51 -6.98
N VAL A 42 12.50 -9.55 -7.62
CA VAL A 42 11.19 -9.41 -8.32
C VAL A 42 10.06 -9.08 -7.34
N LEU A 43 10.03 -9.73 -6.17
CA LEU A 43 9.00 -9.47 -5.16
C LEU A 43 9.21 -8.13 -4.46
N ALA A 44 10.47 -7.68 -4.31
CA ALA A 44 10.77 -6.35 -3.79
C ALA A 44 10.28 -5.25 -4.73
N ASP A 45 10.54 -5.37 -6.04
CA ASP A 45 10.07 -4.42 -7.06
C ASP A 45 8.53 -4.37 -7.12
N GLU A 46 7.88 -5.54 -7.05
CA GLU A 46 6.42 -5.62 -6.98
C GLU A 46 5.86 -4.97 -5.71
N ALA A 47 6.49 -5.21 -4.56
CA ALA A 47 6.09 -4.62 -3.28
C ALA A 47 6.29 -3.10 -3.28
N GLU A 48 7.43 -2.61 -3.76
CA GLU A 48 7.69 -1.18 -3.91
C GLU A 48 6.64 -0.54 -4.82
N SER A 49 6.41 -1.12 -5.99
CA SER A 49 5.40 -0.63 -6.93
C SER A 49 3.99 -0.61 -6.33
N ALA A 50 3.64 -1.64 -5.54
CA ALA A 50 2.36 -1.72 -4.86
C ALA A 50 2.21 -0.61 -3.81
N ALA A 51 3.23 -0.40 -2.97
CA ALA A 51 3.25 0.66 -1.96
C ALA A 51 3.18 2.06 -2.60
N HIS A 52 3.99 2.32 -3.63
CA HIS A 52 3.97 3.57 -4.38
C HIS A 52 2.57 3.90 -4.94
N LYS A 53 1.93 2.90 -5.57
CA LYS A 53 0.58 3.09 -6.11
C LYS A 53 -0.46 3.30 -5.02
N LEU A 54 -0.27 2.73 -3.82
CA LEU A 54 -1.14 2.99 -2.66
C LEU A 54 -1.00 4.43 -2.18
N VAL A 55 0.22 4.98 -2.08
CA VAL A 55 0.45 6.39 -1.73
C VAL A 55 -0.38 7.30 -2.64
N GLY A 56 -0.23 7.11 -3.95
CA GLY A 56 -0.91 7.90 -4.96
C GLY A 56 -2.43 7.72 -4.94
N ALA A 57 -2.93 6.49 -4.86
CA ALA A 57 -4.36 6.21 -4.86
C ALA A 57 -5.05 6.77 -3.60
N LEU A 58 -4.52 6.47 -2.41
CA LEU A 58 -5.11 6.92 -1.14
C LEU A 58 -5.08 8.45 -1.03
N GLY A 59 -3.98 9.08 -1.43
CA GLY A 59 -3.88 10.54 -1.46
C GLY A 59 -4.88 11.17 -2.45
N SER A 60 -4.96 10.62 -3.66
CA SER A 60 -5.84 11.16 -4.73
C SER A 60 -7.32 11.05 -4.38
N TYR A 61 -7.72 9.98 -3.67
CA TYR A 61 -9.10 9.77 -3.22
C TYR A 61 -9.36 10.29 -1.79
N ARG A 62 -8.40 11.01 -1.18
CA ARG A 62 -8.48 11.53 0.20
C ARG A 62 -8.87 10.47 1.23
N ARG A 63 -8.28 9.28 1.09
CA ARG A 63 -8.46 8.15 2.01
C ARG A 63 -7.32 8.08 3.02
N PRO A 64 -7.58 7.56 4.24
CA PRO A 64 -6.53 7.32 5.22
C PRO A 64 -5.50 6.30 4.70
N GLY A 65 -4.30 6.29 5.28
CA GLY A 65 -3.27 5.30 4.98
C GLY A 65 -2.23 5.69 3.91
N SER A 66 -2.37 6.83 3.24
CA SER A 66 -1.35 7.31 2.27
C SER A 66 0.04 7.47 2.92
N GLU A 67 0.10 8.03 4.13
CA GLU A 67 1.36 8.18 4.88
C GLU A 67 1.95 6.82 5.30
N GLN A 68 1.11 5.88 5.73
CA GLN A 68 1.52 4.52 6.08
C GLN A 68 1.99 3.74 4.86
N ALA A 69 1.36 3.92 3.70
CA ALA A 69 1.83 3.35 2.44
C ALA A 69 3.24 3.88 2.08
N ALA A 70 3.51 5.16 2.33
CA ALA A 70 4.84 5.74 2.10
C ALA A 70 5.88 5.22 3.11
N VAL A 71 5.47 4.88 4.34
CA VAL A 71 6.35 4.17 5.28
C VAL A 71 6.71 2.79 4.73
N VAL A 72 5.73 2.01 4.27
CA VAL A 72 5.98 0.69 3.68
C VAL A 72 6.89 0.79 2.45
N GLU A 73 6.64 1.74 1.55
CA GLU A 73 7.47 2.01 0.37
C GLU A 73 8.94 2.21 0.75
N ARG A 74 9.21 3.10 1.74
CA ARG A 74 10.57 3.35 2.22
C ARG A 74 11.23 2.13 2.86
N LEU A 75 10.48 1.33 3.63
CA LEU A 75 11.01 0.13 4.28
C LEU A 75 11.38 -0.94 3.23
N VAL A 76 10.55 -1.13 2.20
CA VAL A 76 10.85 -2.05 1.10
C VAL A 76 12.07 -1.55 0.31
N GLN A 77 12.13 -0.27 -0.07
CA GLN A 77 13.26 0.33 -0.79
C GLN A 77 14.58 0.22 -0.04
N SER A 78 14.55 0.44 1.28
CA SER A 78 15.74 0.35 2.14
C SER A 78 16.13 -1.09 2.51
N ARG A 79 15.37 -2.09 2.05
CA ARG A 79 15.53 -3.50 2.42
C ARG A 79 15.57 -3.68 3.94
N ALA A 80 14.65 -3.00 4.63
CA ALA A 80 14.51 -3.09 6.08
C ALA A 80 14.20 -4.53 6.52
N PRO A 81 14.46 -4.88 7.79
CA PRO A 81 14.07 -6.16 8.35
C PRO A 81 12.59 -6.49 8.09
N VAL A 82 12.30 -7.75 7.70
CA VAL A 82 10.96 -8.15 7.27
C VAL A 82 9.90 -7.99 8.37
N ASP A 83 10.28 -8.07 9.64
CA ASP A 83 9.41 -7.84 10.79
C ASP A 83 8.97 -6.37 10.92
N GLU A 84 9.86 -5.43 10.58
CA GLU A 84 9.52 -4.00 10.48
C GLU A 84 8.55 -3.75 9.32
N VAL A 85 8.82 -4.33 8.15
CA VAL A 85 7.93 -4.26 6.99
C VAL A 85 6.56 -4.86 7.33
N ALA A 86 6.54 -6.03 7.97
CA ALA A 86 5.32 -6.72 8.40
C ALA A 86 4.48 -5.88 9.36
N ALA A 87 5.12 -5.21 10.32
CA ALA A 87 4.42 -4.31 11.24
C ALA A 87 3.76 -3.13 10.50
N ALA A 88 4.47 -2.51 9.56
CA ALA A 88 3.94 -1.42 8.76
C ALA A 88 2.80 -1.86 7.82
N VAL A 89 2.93 -3.03 7.19
CA VAL A 89 1.89 -3.61 6.31
C VAL A 89 0.61 -3.91 7.09
N ARG A 90 0.71 -4.47 8.31
CA ARG A 90 -0.47 -4.70 9.17
C ARG A 90 -1.21 -3.42 9.52
N GLU A 91 -0.48 -2.35 9.84
CA GLU A 91 -1.09 -1.06 10.13
C GLU A 91 -1.75 -0.46 8.87
N LEU A 92 -1.10 -0.58 7.71
CA LEU A 92 -1.68 -0.16 6.44
C LEU A 92 -2.97 -0.92 6.11
N ARG A 93 -3.00 -2.25 6.30
CA ARG A 93 -4.20 -3.07 6.12
C ARG A 93 -5.37 -2.54 6.95
N ARG A 94 -5.14 -2.29 8.24
CA ARG A 94 -6.16 -1.75 9.16
C ARG A 94 -6.78 -0.42 8.69
N LEU A 95 -6.04 0.39 7.94
CA LEU A 95 -6.49 1.70 7.44
C LEU A 95 -7.22 1.61 6.09
N VAL A 96 -6.86 0.65 5.25
CA VAL A 96 -7.45 0.46 3.92
C VAL A 96 -8.76 -0.34 3.99
N GLY A 97 -8.83 -1.31 4.92
CA GLY A 97 -9.99 -2.19 5.10
C GLY A 97 -9.70 -3.34 6.05
#